data_AF-A0A9D8PAJ0-F1
#
_entry.id   AF-A0A9D8PAJ0-F1
#
_cell.length_a   1.000
_cell.length_b   1.000
_cell.length_c   1.000
_cell.angle_alpha   90.00
_cell.angle_beta   90.00
_cell.angle_gamma   90.00
#
_symmetry.space_group_name_H-M   'P 1'
#
loop_
_entity.id
_entity.type
_entity.pdbx_description
1 polymer ?
#
loop_
_entity_poly.entity_id
_entity_poly.type
_entity_poly.pdbx_seq_one_letter_code
_entity_poly.pdbx_strand_id
1 'polypeptide(L)'
;MPDLMDLNDLIVSIERLEVAEIEDIARRLYREIYVTSGRYGICKAHDGESVYFWEDRFEHAFYTSSNRIRYPDRKDKLDLERVKRIRWIKEIIAGQIPGTGCWLTPSPSGGGRPLNRLYVLLSDSYVIWLEPRLSGGWKFSTAYKARLKDVQRYCSLGKRIWVQK
;
A
#
# COMPACT_ATOMS: atom_id res chain seq x y z
N MET A 1 -9.42 -14.58 -22.82
CA MET A 1 -9.61 -13.85 -21.54
C MET A 1 -8.22 -13.58 -21.00
N PRO A 2 -7.89 -12.37 -20.52
CA PRO A 2 -6.60 -12.18 -19.85
C PRO A 2 -6.55 -13.10 -18.63
N ASP A 3 -5.41 -13.75 -18.45
CA ASP A 3 -5.15 -14.63 -17.31
C ASP A 3 -5.32 -13.80 -16.03
N LEU A 4 -6.18 -14.27 -15.13
CA LEU A 4 -6.44 -13.57 -13.86
C LEU A 4 -5.21 -13.74 -12.98
N MET A 5 -4.51 -12.64 -12.69
CA MET A 5 -3.31 -12.69 -11.83
C MET A 5 -3.69 -13.14 -10.42
N ASP A 6 -3.19 -14.30 -10.00
CA ASP A 6 -3.33 -14.78 -8.62
C ASP A 6 -2.33 -14.04 -7.72
N LEU A 7 -2.86 -13.34 -6.72
CA LEU A 7 -2.05 -12.63 -5.74
C LEU A 7 -1.17 -13.56 -4.90
N ASN A 8 -1.51 -14.84 -4.78
CA ASN A 8 -0.69 -15.82 -4.07
C ASN A 8 0.67 -16.02 -4.75
N ASP A 9 0.72 -15.93 -6.08
CA ASP A 9 1.98 -16.03 -6.85
C ASP A 9 2.91 -14.83 -6.62
N LEU A 10 2.34 -13.72 -6.13
CA LEU A 10 3.09 -12.51 -5.80
C LEU A 10 3.58 -12.49 -4.35
N ILE A 11 3.22 -13.46 -3.52
CA ILE A 11 3.69 -13.53 -2.14
C ILE A 11 5.20 -13.77 -2.14
N VAL A 12 5.92 -12.91 -1.42
CA VAL A 12 7.35 -13.10 -1.18
C VAL A 12 7.51 -14.17 -0.12
N SER A 13 8.11 -15.29 -0.51
CA SER A 13 8.53 -16.34 0.41
C SER A 13 9.62 -15.78 1.34
N ILE A 14 9.34 -15.86 2.64
CA ILE A 14 10.24 -15.41 3.72
C ILE A 14 10.39 -16.49 4.79
N GLU A 15 9.87 -17.69 4.52
CA GLU A 15 9.97 -18.82 5.42
C GLU A 15 11.44 -19.18 5.63
N ARG A 16 11.85 -19.38 6.90
CA ARG A 16 13.21 -19.79 7.30
C ARG A 16 14.30 -18.74 7.13
N LEU A 17 13.95 -17.48 6.87
CA LEU A 17 14.90 -16.37 6.85
C LEU A 17 14.92 -15.64 8.19
N GLU A 18 16.08 -15.12 8.56
CA GLU A 18 16.22 -14.21 9.68
C GLU A 18 15.69 -12.82 9.33
N VAL A 19 15.29 -12.04 10.35
CA VAL A 19 14.67 -10.72 10.13
C VAL A 19 15.56 -9.78 9.32
N ALA A 20 16.87 -9.83 9.51
CA ALA A 20 17.83 -9.02 8.75
C ALA A 20 17.83 -9.39 7.25
N GLU A 21 17.80 -10.68 6.92
CA GLU A 21 17.74 -11.15 5.52
C GLU A 21 16.41 -10.76 4.86
N ILE A 22 15.31 -10.82 5.62
CA ILE A 22 14.00 -10.39 5.16
C ILE A 22 13.98 -8.89 4.86
N GLU A 23 14.60 -8.08 5.73
CA GLU A 23 14.73 -6.64 5.52
C GLU A 23 15.51 -6.33 4.24
N ASP A 24 16.66 -6.99 4.04
CA ASP A 24 17.49 -6.79 2.85
C ASP A 24 16.73 -7.14 1.56
N ILE A 25 16.01 -8.27 1.55
CA ILE A 25 15.14 -8.65 0.44
C ILE A 25 14.04 -7.61 0.22
N ALA A 26 13.38 -7.15 1.29
CA ALA A 26 12.29 -6.18 1.20
C ALA A 26 12.77 -4.85 0.63
N ARG A 27 13.92 -4.34 1.09
CA ARG A 27 14.53 -3.09 0.59
C ARG A 27 14.92 -3.22 -0.87
N ARG A 28 15.54 -4.34 -1.26
CA ARG A 28 15.89 -4.63 -2.65
C ARG A 28 14.65 -4.64 -3.53
N LEU A 29 13.63 -5.42 -3.16
CA LEU A 29 12.37 -5.51 -3.90
C LEU A 29 11.68 -4.14 -3.98
N TYR A 30 11.67 -3.35 -2.90
CA TYR A 30 11.07 -2.03 -2.93
C TYR A 30 11.75 -1.14 -3.97
N ARG A 31 13.09 -1.13 -3.99
CA ARG A 31 13.86 -0.34 -4.95
C ARG A 31 13.62 -0.81 -6.39
N GLU A 32 13.73 -2.10 -6.63
CA GLU A 32 13.56 -2.70 -7.97
C GLU A 32 12.16 -2.46 -8.55
N ILE A 33 11.12 -2.58 -7.72
CA ILE A 33 9.74 -2.47 -8.18
C ILE A 33 9.27 -1.02 -8.27
N TYR A 34 9.67 -0.18 -7.29
CA TYR A 34 9.05 1.13 -7.07
C TYR A 34 9.97 2.34 -7.24
N VAL A 35 11.29 2.19 -7.17
CA VAL A 35 12.25 3.31 -7.15
C VAL A 35 13.18 3.23 -8.37
N THR A 36 12.62 3.46 -9.55
CA THR A 36 13.31 3.28 -10.83
C THR A 36 14.14 4.48 -11.30
N SER A 37 14.05 5.64 -10.65
CA SER A 37 14.75 6.87 -11.04
C SER A 37 15.37 7.59 -9.82
N GLY A 38 16.54 7.13 -9.40
CA GLY A 38 17.27 7.71 -8.27
C GLY A 38 16.53 7.51 -6.95
N ARG A 39 15.92 8.57 -6.40
CA ARG A 39 15.25 8.54 -5.09
C ARG A 39 13.74 8.25 -5.15
N TYR A 40 13.18 8.14 -6.35
CA TYR A 40 11.77 7.82 -6.53
C TYR A 40 11.51 7.05 -7.82
N GLY A 41 10.33 6.47 -7.95
CA GLY A 41 9.81 5.96 -9.21
C GLY A 41 8.34 6.32 -9.38
N ILE A 42 7.82 6.05 -10.58
CA ILE A 42 6.45 6.40 -10.96
C ILE A 42 5.78 5.17 -11.55
N CYS A 43 4.61 4.82 -11.02
CA CYS A 43 3.70 3.85 -11.59
C CYS A 43 2.41 4.54 -12.07
N LYS A 44 1.60 3.84 -12.86
CA LYS A 44 0.28 4.30 -13.28
C LYS A 44 -0.81 3.64 -12.43
N ALA A 45 -1.76 4.44 -11.99
CA ALA A 45 -3.01 3.97 -11.41
C ALA A 45 -3.96 3.43 -12.51
N HIS A 46 -5.02 2.75 -12.08
CA HIS A 46 -6.09 2.24 -12.94
C HIS A 46 -6.70 3.29 -13.90
N ASP A 47 -6.62 4.58 -13.56
CA ASP A 47 -7.13 5.70 -14.36
C ASP A 47 -6.02 6.47 -15.11
N GLY A 48 -4.80 5.94 -15.15
CA GLY A 48 -3.66 6.55 -15.84
C GLY A 48 -2.95 7.67 -15.07
N GLU A 49 -3.47 8.05 -13.89
CA GLU A 49 -2.79 9.04 -13.03
C GLU A 49 -1.47 8.49 -12.49
N SER A 50 -0.49 9.38 -12.32
CA SER A 50 0.83 9.01 -11.83
C SER A 50 0.82 8.81 -10.32
N VAL A 51 1.36 7.67 -9.86
CA VAL A 51 1.61 7.36 -8.45
C VAL A 51 3.11 7.29 -8.22
N TYR A 52 3.59 8.14 -7.33
CA TYR A 52 5.00 8.29 -7.01
C TYR A 52 5.34 7.51 -5.75
N PHE A 53 6.47 6.81 -5.80
CA PHE A 53 7.03 6.03 -4.70
C PHE A 53 8.41 6.58 -4.40
N TRP A 54 8.65 7.02 -3.16
CA TRP A 54 9.95 7.52 -2.71
C TRP A 54 10.64 6.47 -1.87
N GLU A 55 11.97 6.40 -1.98
CA GLU A 55 12.79 5.49 -1.19
C GLU A 55 12.55 5.64 0.33
N ASP A 56 12.40 6.88 0.80
CA ASP A 56 12.16 7.21 2.22
C ASP A 56 10.82 6.70 2.77
N ARG A 57 9.90 6.24 1.90
CA ARG A 57 8.61 5.68 2.32
C ARG A 57 8.69 4.23 2.76
N PHE A 58 9.81 3.55 2.50
CA PHE A 58 9.97 2.15 2.88
C PHE A 58 9.70 1.93 4.37
N GLU A 59 10.32 2.72 5.25
CA GLU A 59 10.17 2.57 6.70
C GLU A 59 8.71 2.79 7.15
N HIS A 60 8.08 3.85 6.64
CA HIS A 60 6.68 4.14 6.98
C HIS A 60 5.73 3.03 6.52
N ALA A 61 6.01 2.43 5.36
CA ALA A 61 5.18 1.40 4.76
C ALA A 61 5.38 0.03 5.41
N PHE A 62 6.61 -0.36 5.76
CA PHE A 62 6.94 -1.73 6.17
C PHE A 62 7.34 -1.88 7.64
N TYR A 63 7.49 -0.79 8.40
CA TYR A 63 7.72 -0.86 9.84
C TYR A 63 6.47 -0.53 10.64
N THR A 64 6.39 -1.17 11.79
CA THR A 64 5.36 -1.01 12.80
C THR A 64 6.02 -0.85 14.17
N SER A 65 5.19 -0.59 15.17
CA SER A 65 5.62 -0.51 16.57
C SER A 65 5.69 -1.91 17.18
N SER A 66 6.80 -2.22 17.84
CA SER A 66 6.95 -3.39 18.71
C SER A 66 5.94 -3.40 19.86
N ASN A 67 5.46 -2.22 20.28
CA ASN A 67 4.43 -2.04 21.31
C ASN A 67 3.42 -0.97 20.87
N ARG A 68 2.55 -1.35 19.93
CA ARG A 68 1.55 -0.44 19.36
C ARG A 68 0.54 0.11 20.37
N ILE A 69 0.35 -0.55 21.52
CA ILE A 69 -0.56 -0.09 22.58
C ILE A 69 0.02 1.13 23.30
N ARG A 70 1.30 1.06 23.69
CA ARG A 70 1.96 2.15 24.43
C ARG A 70 2.59 3.20 23.52
N TYR A 71 3.07 2.79 22.35
CA TYR A 71 3.85 3.64 21.44
C TYR A 71 3.40 3.43 19.98
N PRO A 72 2.19 3.86 19.60
CA PRO A 72 1.63 3.59 18.27
C PRO A 72 2.47 4.15 17.12
N ASP A 73 3.24 5.21 17.36
CA ASP A 73 4.03 5.89 16.33
C ASP A 73 5.46 5.36 16.18
N ARG A 74 5.91 4.44 17.05
CA ARG A 74 7.23 3.81 16.91
C ARG A 74 7.30 2.96 15.65
N LYS A 75 8.46 2.98 15.00
CA LYS A 75 8.79 2.25 13.77
C LYS A 75 10.04 1.41 13.99
N ASP A 76 10.00 0.58 15.02
CA ASP A 76 11.14 -0.20 15.53
C ASP A 76 11.06 -1.70 15.20
N LYS A 77 10.00 -2.15 14.53
CA LYS A 77 9.79 -3.54 14.15
C LYS A 77 9.37 -3.68 12.69
N LEU A 78 10.04 -4.54 11.94
CA LEU A 78 9.62 -4.91 10.58
C LEU A 78 8.29 -5.68 10.60
N ASP A 79 7.34 -5.27 9.77
CA ASP A 79 6.04 -5.91 9.61
C ASP A 79 6.10 -6.96 8.49
N LEU A 80 6.40 -8.20 8.87
CA LEU A 80 6.62 -9.32 7.94
C LEU A 80 5.43 -9.58 7.02
N GLU A 81 4.19 -9.35 7.50
CA GLU A 81 2.99 -9.54 6.69
C GLU A 81 2.85 -8.47 5.60
N ARG A 82 3.36 -7.26 5.84
CA ARG A 82 3.45 -6.24 4.78
C ARG A 82 4.55 -6.57 3.78
N VAL A 83 5.69 -7.07 4.25
CA VAL A 83 6.80 -7.49 3.38
C VAL A 83 6.37 -8.60 2.42
N LYS A 84 5.69 -9.64 2.92
CA LYS A 84 5.14 -10.72 2.08
C LYS A 84 4.31 -10.22 0.90
N ARG A 85 3.59 -9.11 1.09
CA ARG A 85 2.67 -8.52 0.11
C ARG A 85 3.26 -7.32 -0.63
N ILE A 86 4.57 -7.10 -0.56
CA ILE A 86 5.21 -5.93 -1.18
C ILE A 86 4.85 -5.81 -2.67
N ARG A 87 4.83 -6.92 -3.42
CA ARG A 87 4.49 -6.95 -4.85
C ARG A 87 3.03 -6.61 -5.16
N TRP A 88 2.11 -6.85 -4.23
CA TRP A 88 0.68 -6.60 -4.44
C TRP A 88 0.36 -5.13 -4.71
N ILE A 89 1.13 -4.23 -4.10
CA ILE A 89 0.82 -2.79 -4.07
C ILE A 89 0.68 -2.21 -5.48
N LYS A 90 1.59 -2.59 -6.40
CA LYS A 90 1.60 -2.07 -7.77
C LYS A 90 0.39 -2.57 -8.55
N GLU A 91 0.14 -3.87 -8.47
CA GLU A 91 -0.90 -4.55 -9.25
C GLU A 91 -2.30 -4.10 -8.83
N ILE A 92 -2.51 -3.91 -7.52
CA ILE A 92 -3.78 -3.37 -6.98
C ILE A 92 -3.99 -1.92 -7.45
N ILE A 93 -2.97 -1.07 -7.37
CA ILE A 93 -3.06 0.34 -7.83
C ILE A 93 -3.34 0.43 -9.33
N ALA A 94 -2.69 -0.44 -10.12
CA ALA A 94 -2.83 -0.52 -11.58
C ALA A 94 -4.16 -1.16 -12.03
N GLY A 95 -4.96 -1.64 -11.08
CA GLY A 95 -6.28 -2.22 -11.32
C GLY A 95 -6.26 -3.63 -11.93
N GLN A 96 -5.18 -4.37 -11.74
CA GLN A 96 -5.03 -5.74 -12.29
C GLN A 96 -5.72 -6.80 -11.43
N ILE A 97 -6.15 -6.45 -10.22
CA ILE A 97 -6.69 -7.39 -9.24
C ILE A 97 -8.21 -7.20 -9.10
N PRO A 98 -9.04 -8.20 -9.50
CA PRO A 98 -10.49 -8.15 -9.32
C PRO A 98 -10.91 -8.00 -7.85
N GLY A 99 -12.09 -7.41 -7.64
CA GLY A 99 -12.60 -7.16 -6.29
C GLY A 99 -11.89 -6.01 -5.55
N THR A 100 -10.99 -5.29 -6.24
CA THR A 100 -10.41 -4.04 -5.76
C THR A 100 -11.37 -2.88 -6.01
N GLY A 101 -11.55 -2.00 -5.04
CA GLY A 101 -12.17 -0.68 -5.25
C GLY A 101 -11.23 0.46 -4.90
N CYS A 102 -11.54 1.66 -5.38
CA CYS A 102 -10.86 2.89 -5.00
C CYS A 102 -11.86 3.94 -4.49
N TRP A 103 -11.52 4.62 -3.40
CA TRP A 103 -12.30 5.68 -2.77
C TRP A 103 -11.48 6.95 -2.65
N LEU A 104 -12.14 8.11 -2.79
CA LEU A 104 -11.65 9.36 -2.23
C LEU A 104 -12.16 9.48 -0.82
N THR A 105 -11.27 9.48 0.17
CA THR A 105 -11.65 9.42 1.59
C THR A 105 -10.78 10.37 2.42
N PRO A 106 -11.31 10.97 3.50
CA PRO A 106 -10.52 11.77 4.42
C PRO A 106 -9.36 10.98 5.01
N SER A 107 -8.25 11.67 5.33
CA SER A 107 -7.15 11.04 6.06
C SER A 107 -7.64 10.48 7.41
N PRO A 108 -7.21 9.27 7.82
CA PRO A 108 -7.52 8.72 9.14
C PRO A 108 -7.02 9.60 10.29
N SER A 109 -6.00 10.43 10.04
CA SER A 109 -5.44 11.38 11.00
C SER A 109 -6.29 12.65 11.18
N GLY A 110 -7.37 12.82 10.40
CA GLY A 110 -8.32 13.94 10.51
C GLY A 110 -7.87 15.28 9.90
N GLY A 111 -8.85 16.19 9.75
CA GLY A 111 -8.73 17.65 9.58
C GLY A 111 -8.28 18.17 8.20
N GLY A 112 -9.08 19.05 7.57
CA GLY A 112 -8.72 20.10 6.58
C GLY A 112 -7.85 19.77 5.36
N ARG A 113 -7.37 18.53 5.24
CA ARG A 113 -6.45 18.08 4.21
C ARG A 113 -7.22 17.64 2.98
N PRO A 114 -6.61 17.74 1.79
CA PRO A 114 -7.13 17.11 0.58
C PRO A 114 -7.45 15.63 0.81
N LEU A 115 -8.46 15.12 0.09
CA LEU A 115 -8.86 13.71 0.16
C LEU A 115 -7.74 12.80 -0.32
N ASN A 116 -7.56 11.68 0.37
CA ASN A 116 -6.66 10.60 -0.03
C ASN A 116 -7.36 9.67 -1.02
N ARG A 117 -6.57 8.95 -1.83
CA ARG A 117 -7.04 7.72 -2.47
C ARG A 117 -6.81 6.54 -1.56
N LEU A 118 -7.86 5.74 -1.41
CA LEU A 118 -7.83 4.49 -0.69
C LEU A 118 -8.21 3.36 -1.65
N TYR A 119 -7.26 2.49 -1.95
CA TYR A 119 -7.56 1.22 -2.61
C TYR A 119 -7.87 0.18 -1.55
N VAL A 120 -8.86 -0.66 -1.83
CA VAL A 120 -9.28 -1.75 -0.94
C VAL A 120 -9.49 -3.01 -1.75
N LEU A 121 -8.75 -4.07 -1.41
CA LEU A 121 -9.10 -5.44 -1.80
C LEU A 121 -10.04 -6.00 -0.73
N LEU A 122 -11.33 -6.09 -1.07
CA LEU A 122 -12.39 -6.35 -0.08
C LEU A 122 -12.28 -7.74 0.55
N SER A 123 -11.89 -8.76 -0.23
CA SER A 123 -11.76 -10.15 0.22
C SER A 123 -10.71 -10.32 1.32
N ASP A 124 -9.63 -9.53 1.30
CA ASP A 124 -8.55 -9.63 2.28
C ASP A 124 -8.55 -8.48 3.31
N SER A 125 -9.45 -7.49 3.18
CA SER A 125 -9.39 -6.23 3.95
C SER A 125 -8.03 -5.54 3.82
N TYR A 126 -7.36 -5.71 2.67
CA TYR A 126 -6.07 -5.10 2.39
C TYR A 126 -6.27 -3.70 1.82
N VAL A 127 -5.58 -2.72 2.40
CA VAL A 127 -5.73 -1.30 2.04
C VAL A 127 -4.42 -0.71 1.56
N ILE A 128 -4.51 0.22 0.61
CA ILE A 128 -3.40 1.04 0.14
C ILE A 128 -3.82 2.50 0.16
N TRP A 129 -3.02 3.32 0.84
CA TRP A 129 -3.24 4.76 0.96
C TRP A 129 -2.32 5.53 0.02
N LEU A 130 -2.92 6.41 -0.77
CA LEU A 130 -2.21 7.42 -1.53
C LEU A 130 -2.62 8.83 -1.10
N GLU A 131 -1.62 9.68 -0.93
CA GLU A 131 -1.77 11.09 -0.59
C GLU A 131 -1.69 11.94 -1.87
N PRO A 132 -2.53 12.97 -2.03
CA PRO A 132 -2.42 13.85 -3.19
C PRO A 132 -1.15 14.70 -3.09
N ARG A 133 -0.55 15.00 -4.25
CA ARG A 133 0.62 15.87 -4.34
C ARG A 133 0.22 17.27 -4.79
N LEU A 134 0.92 18.29 -4.29
CA LEU A 134 0.74 19.68 -4.72
C LEU A 134 1.03 19.87 -6.22
N SER A 135 2.02 19.14 -6.75
CA SER A 135 2.39 19.18 -8.18
C SER A 135 1.57 18.22 -9.05
N GLY A 136 0.44 17.71 -8.55
CA GLY A 136 -0.38 16.72 -9.25
C GLY A 136 0.08 15.27 -9.10
N GLY A 137 -0.87 14.36 -9.34
CA GLY A 137 -0.73 12.93 -9.09
C GLY A 137 -0.75 12.57 -7.61
N TRP A 138 -0.35 11.35 -7.31
CA TRP A 138 -0.47 10.73 -6.00
C TRP A 138 0.88 10.29 -5.45
N LYS A 139 1.03 10.26 -4.14
CA LYS A 139 2.17 9.74 -3.40
C LYS A 139 1.74 8.50 -2.65
N PHE A 140 2.48 7.40 -2.82
CA PHE A 140 2.33 6.23 -1.98
C PHE A 140 2.64 6.59 -0.51
N SER A 141 1.70 6.23 0.38
CA SER A 141 1.84 6.44 1.81
C SER A 141 2.14 5.12 2.51
N THR A 142 1.18 4.19 2.53
CA THR A 142 1.33 2.90 3.24
C THR A 142 0.37 1.86 2.67
N ALA A 143 0.64 0.58 2.94
CA ALA A 143 -0.27 -0.51 2.62
C ALA A 143 -0.25 -1.58 3.71
N TYR A 144 -1.41 -2.14 4.05
CA TYR A 144 -1.54 -3.14 5.12
C TYR A 144 -2.89 -3.85 5.13
N LYS A 145 -2.96 -5.00 5.81
CA LYS A 145 -4.22 -5.64 6.16
C LYS A 145 -4.87 -4.90 7.34
N ALA A 146 -6.02 -4.29 7.10
CA ALA A 146 -6.79 -3.58 8.10
C ALA A 146 -7.82 -4.50 8.77
N ARG A 147 -8.36 -4.08 9.91
CA ARG A 147 -9.54 -4.75 10.48
C ARG A 147 -10.75 -4.42 9.62
N LEU A 148 -11.68 -5.36 9.46
CA LEU A 148 -12.89 -5.16 8.67
C LEU A 148 -13.67 -3.90 9.07
N LYS A 149 -13.80 -3.65 10.37
CA LYS A 149 -14.47 -2.44 10.90
C LYS A 149 -13.78 -1.13 10.48
N ASP A 150 -12.45 -1.14 10.34
CA ASP A 150 -11.70 0.03 9.91
C ASP A 150 -11.92 0.26 8.41
N VAL A 151 -11.89 -0.80 7.60
CA VAL A 151 -12.23 -0.73 6.17
C VAL A 151 -13.63 -0.18 5.97
N GLN A 152 -14.62 -0.71 6.69
CA GLN A 152 -16.01 -0.23 6.62
C GLN A 152 -16.10 1.26 6.95
N ARG A 153 -15.44 1.71 8.03
CA ARG A 153 -15.38 3.12 8.41
C ARG A 153 -14.72 3.98 7.34
N TYR A 154 -13.58 3.56 6.78
CA TYR A 154 -12.89 4.35 5.76
C TYR A 154 -13.74 4.50 4.48
N CYS A 155 -14.40 3.42 4.09
CA CYS A 155 -15.26 3.40 2.91
C CYS A 155 -16.57 4.18 3.13
N SER A 156 -17.16 4.16 4.35
CA SER A 156 -18.38 4.90 4.65
C SER A 156 -18.18 6.41 4.69
N LEU A 157 -16.98 6.86 5.03
CA LEU A 157 -16.59 8.27 5.02
C LEU A 157 -16.12 8.76 3.64
N GLY A 158 -15.87 7.83 2.71
CA GLY A 158 -15.31 8.12 1.39
C GLY A 158 -16.33 7.99 0.26
N LYS A 159 -16.05 8.66 -0.86
CA LYS A 159 -16.77 8.47 -2.12
C LYS A 159 -16.06 7.41 -2.95
N ARG A 160 -16.73 6.30 -3.28
CA ARG A 160 -16.19 5.31 -4.23
C ARG A 160 -16.07 5.94 -5.61
N ILE A 161 -14.88 5.86 -6.21
CA ILE A 161 -14.58 6.41 -7.54
C ILE A 161 -14.35 5.32 -8.59
N TRP A 162 -14.01 4.11 -8.18
CA TRP A 162 -13.74 3.00 -9.11
C TRP A 162 -13.89 1.63 -8.43
N VAL A 163 -14.16 0.60 -9.24
CA VAL A 163 -14.17 -0.81 -8.84
C VAL A 163 -13.74 -1.68 -10.01
N GLN A 164 -12.81 -2.60 -9.77
CA GLN A 164 -12.47 -3.67 -10.70
C GLN A 164 -13.49 -4.81 -10.55
N LYS A 165 -14.22 -5.06 -11.62
CA LYS A 165 -15.14 -6.20 -11.73
C LYS A 165 -14.38 -7.50 -11.95
#